data_AF-A0A0H3NEU2-F1
#
_entry.id   AF-A0A0H3NEU2-F1
#
_cell.length_a   1.000
_cell.length_b   1.000
_cell.length_c   1.000
_cell.angle_alpha   90.00
_cell.angle_beta   90.00
_cell.angle_gamma   90.00
#
_symmetry.space_group_name_H-M   'P 1'
#
loop_
_entity.id
_entity.type
_entity.pdbx_description
1 polymer ?
#
loop_
_entity_poly.entity_id
_entity_poly.type
_entity_poly.pdbx_seq_one_letter_code
_entity_poly.pdbx_strand_id
1 'polypeptide(L)'
;MSKVKSIYNEEYLPFMIRYGRLTLSLGIIAALVPGIILSFGFGIMPPISALLASTMAIVSMSAPNYIIEPVSYSPILGIPGTYMSFLSGNISNMRLPCSIAAQKAAEVESGTEEGSIISTIGIAVSILVNISILTIGVILGGSVLSKIPAEVVEKLNLILPALFGSVFGQVFLQDKKLGLVAIVISVLTIILSKQGIIPQSLVVLICVFGTILIARAMYKDKLSD
;
A
#
# COMPACT_ATOMS: atom_id res chain seq x y z
N MET A 1 -37.35 5.77 -15.09
CA MET A 1 -36.07 6.12 -14.45
C MET A 1 -36.03 7.64 -14.33
N SER A 2 -35.70 8.23 -13.17
CA SER A 2 -35.65 9.70 -13.07
C SER A 2 -34.55 10.24 -14.01
N LYS A 3 -34.73 11.44 -14.56
CA LYS A 3 -33.75 12.07 -15.47
C LYS A 3 -32.34 12.11 -14.84
N VAL A 4 -32.26 12.36 -13.54
CA VAL A 4 -31.02 12.37 -12.75
C VAL A 4 -30.36 11.00 -12.76
N LYS A 5 -31.14 9.93 -12.53
CA LYS A 5 -30.64 8.55 -12.50
C LYS A 5 -30.15 8.06 -13.86
N SER A 6 -30.76 8.53 -14.95
CA SER A 6 -30.27 8.25 -16.32
C SER A 6 -28.93 8.95 -16.55
N ILE A 7 -28.79 10.24 -16.24
CA ILE A 7 -27.51 10.97 -16.36
C ILE A 7 -26.40 10.31 -15.54
N TYR A 8 -26.69 9.90 -14.31
CA TYR A 8 -25.69 9.24 -13.45
C TYR A 8 -25.18 7.93 -14.06
N ASN A 9 -26.08 7.07 -14.54
CA ASN A 9 -25.73 5.74 -15.02
C ASN A 9 -25.24 5.70 -16.47
N GLU A 10 -25.73 6.59 -17.34
CA GLU A 10 -25.46 6.57 -18.78
C GLU A 10 -24.34 7.54 -19.19
N GLU A 11 -24.13 8.62 -18.44
CA GLU A 11 -23.12 9.63 -18.79
C GLU A 11 -21.98 9.66 -17.76
N TYR A 12 -22.30 9.89 -16.48
CA TYR A 12 -21.30 10.11 -15.44
C TYR A 12 -20.48 8.84 -15.15
N LEU A 13 -21.13 7.72 -14.80
CA LEU A 13 -20.42 6.49 -14.46
C LEU A 13 -19.54 5.95 -15.60
N PRO A 14 -20.03 5.85 -16.86
CA PRO A 14 -19.19 5.38 -17.96
C PRO A 14 -17.98 6.28 -18.20
N PHE A 15 -18.14 7.60 -18.08
CA PHE A 15 -17.03 8.54 -18.14
C PHE A 15 -16.02 8.29 -17.02
N MET A 16 -16.46 8.24 -15.77
CA MET A 16 -15.58 8.04 -14.61
C MET A 16 -14.87 6.68 -14.66
N ILE A 17 -15.54 5.62 -15.10
CA ILE A 17 -14.92 4.30 -15.27
C ILE A 17 -13.85 4.33 -16.36
N ARG A 18 -14.13 4.97 -17.50
CA ARG A 18 -13.16 5.07 -18.61
C ARG A 18 -11.88 5.78 -18.17
N TYR A 19 -12.01 6.95 -17.56
CA TYR A 19 -10.84 7.72 -17.11
C TYR A 19 -10.20 7.14 -15.86
N GLY A 20 -10.99 6.56 -14.95
CA GLY A 20 -10.48 5.87 -13.77
C GLY A 20 -9.61 4.68 -14.14
N ARG A 21 -10.04 3.83 -15.08
CA ARG A 21 -9.23 2.73 -15.60
C ARG A 21 -7.95 3.22 -16.29
N LEU A 22 -8.08 4.22 -17.16
CA LEU A 22 -6.95 4.78 -17.88
C LEU A 22 -5.89 5.34 -16.93
N THR A 23 -6.29 6.19 -15.99
CA THR A 23 -5.39 6.83 -15.03
C THR A 23 -4.76 5.82 -14.07
N LEU A 24 -5.52 4.82 -13.63
CA LEU A 24 -4.97 3.73 -12.82
C LEU A 24 -3.91 2.93 -13.57
N SER A 25 -4.17 2.57 -14.84
CA SER A 25 -3.21 1.85 -15.68
C SER A 25 -1.95 2.69 -15.93
N LEU A 26 -2.10 3.99 -16.22
CA LEU A 26 -0.96 4.89 -16.36
C LEU A 26 -0.18 5.03 -15.05
N GLY A 27 -0.87 5.06 -13.90
CA GLY A 27 -0.25 5.09 -12.58
C GLY A 27 0.62 3.86 -12.31
N ILE A 28 0.17 2.66 -12.68
CA ILE A 28 0.96 1.43 -12.57
C ILE A 28 2.25 1.53 -13.39
N ILE A 29 2.16 2.01 -14.63
CA ILE A 29 3.34 2.19 -15.48
C ILE A 29 4.28 3.23 -14.85
N ALA A 30 3.75 4.39 -14.45
CA ALA A 30 4.52 5.47 -13.84
C ALA A 30 5.22 5.03 -12.54
N ALA A 31 4.62 4.15 -11.74
CA ALA A 31 5.23 3.61 -10.52
C ALA A 31 6.49 2.76 -10.80
N LEU A 32 6.56 2.12 -11.98
CA LEU A 32 7.72 1.30 -12.38
C LEU A 32 8.84 2.13 -13.03
N VAL A 33 8.51 3.28 -13.62
CA VAL A 33 9.45 4.13 -14.36
C VAL A 33 10.71 4.49 -13.56
N PRO A 34 10.64 4.98 -12.30
CA PRO A 34 11.85 5.31 -11.54
C PRO A 34 12.78 4.11 -11.35
N GLY A 35 12.22 2.93 -11.05
CA GLY A 35 13.00 1.71 -10.89
C GLY A 35 13.69 1.27 -12.18
N ILE A 36 13.01 1.39 -13.32
CA ILE A 36 13.55 1.10 -14.65
C ILE A 36 14.68 2.07 -14.98
N ILE A 37 14.49 3.37 -14.74
CA ILE A 37 15.51 4.40 -14.99
C ILE A 37 16.75 4.14 -14.13
N LEU A 38 16.60 3.84 -12.85
CA LEU A 38 17.73 3.51 -11.97
C LEU A 38 18.47 2.24 -12.41
N SER A 39 17.73 1.20 -12.78
CA SER A 39 18.32 -0.10 -13.14
C SER A 39 19.05 -0.06 -14.48
N PHE A 40 18.41 0.46 -15.53
CA PHE A 40 18.92 0.41 -16.90
C PHE A 40 19.59 1.72 -17.34
N GLY A 41 19.11 2.87 -16.85
CA GLY A 41 19.67 4.18 -17.19
C GLY A 41 20.93 4.50 -16.38
N PHE A 42 20.93 4.19 -15.09
CA PHE A 42 22.07 4.44 -14.19
C PHE A 42 22.91 3.18 -13.87
N GLY A 43 22.51 1.99 -14.34
CA GLY A 43 23.22 0.74 -14.09
C GLY A 43 23.13 0.25 -12.64
N ILE A 44 22.24 0.82 -11.81
CA ILE A 44 22.06 0.47 -10.40
C ILE A 44 21.05 -0.67 -10.32
N MET A 45 21.42 -1.84 -10.84
CA MET A 45 20.55 -3.01 -10.84
C MET A 45 20.68 -3.76 -9.52
N PRO A 46 19.60 -3.88 -8.71
CA PRO A 46 19.63 -4.72 -7.52
C PRO A 46 19.81 -6.19 -7.91
N PRO A 47 20.42 -7.04 -7.05
CA PRO A 47 20.46 -8.47 -7.28
C PRO A 47 19.06 -9.03 -7.52
N ILE A 48 18.89 -9.87 -8.56
CA ILE A 48 17.58 -10.45 -8.93
C ILE A 48 16.94 -11.17 -7.74
N SER A 49 17.75 -11.84 -6.91
CA SER A 49 17.30 -12.48 -5.68
C SER A 49 16.67 -11.50 -4.68
N ALA A 50 17.22 -10.29 -4.55
CA ALA A 50 16.67 -9.25 -3.68
C ALA A 50 15.35 -8.68 -4.23
N LEU A 51 15.25 -8.50 -5.55
CA LEU A 51 14.03 -8.04 -6.21
C LEU A 51 12.88 -9.05 -6.05
N LEU A 52 13.16 -10.34 -6.25
CA LEU A 52 12.17 -11.40 -6.04
C LEU A 52 11.75 -11.47 -4.58
N ALA A 53 12.71 -11.44 -3.66
CA ALA A 53 12.48 -11.44 -2.22
C ALA A 53 11.59 -10.29 -1.76
N SER A 54 11.88 -9.05 -2.17
CA SER A 54 11.09 -7.87 -1.81
C SER A 54 9.69 -7.93 -2.42
N THR A 55 9.57 -8.41 -3.66
CA THR A 55 8.28 -8.55 -4.33
C THR A 55 7.41 -9.58 -3.62
N MET A 56 7.95 -10.76 -3.29
CA MET A 56 7.20 -11.79 -2.57
C MET A 56 6.76 -11.30 -1.19
N ALA A 57 7.62 -10.58 -0.46
CA ALA A 57 7.27 -10.03 0.84
C ALA A 57 6.08 -9.06 0.76
N ILE A 58 6.10 -8.11 -0.19
CA ILE A 58 5.00 -7.16 -0.39
C ILE A 58 3.74 -7.87 -0.86
N VAL A 59 3.84 -8.80 -1.83
CA VAL A 59 2.68 -9.56 -2.32
C VAL A 59 2.06 -10.38 -1.20
N SER A 60 2.85 -11.09 -0.40
CA SER A 60 2.32 -11.87 0.73
C SER A 60 1.59 -11.00 1.76
N MET A 61 2.08 -9.80 2.02
CA MET A 61 1.44 -8.85 2.93
C MET A 61 0.16 -8.23 2.34
N SER A 62 0.20 -7.85 1.06
CA SER A 62 -0.88 -7.08 0.42
C SER A 62 -1.94 -7.94 -0.26
N ALA A 63 -1.67 -9.22 -0.56
CA ALA A 63 -2.59 -10.09 -1.29
C ALA A 63 -3.97 -10.26 -0.60
N PRO A 64 -4.07 -10.46 0.73
CA PRO A 64 -5.38 -10.54 1.39
C PRO A 64 -6.17 -9.22 1.26
N ASN A 65 -5.47 -8.10 1.43
CA ASN A 65 -6.06 -6.77 1.33
C ASN A 65 -6.59 -6.47 -0.09
N TYR A 66 -6.00 -7.08 -1.11
CA TYR A 66 -6.45 -6.95 -2.49
C TYR A 66 -7.90 -7.42 -2.73
N ILE A 67 -8.40 -8.33 -1.87
CA ILE A 67 -9.79 -8.80 -1.90
C ILE A 67 -10.63 -8.06 -0.86
N ILE A 68 -10.10 -7.89 0.34
CA ILE A 68 -10.84 -7.31 1.46
C ILE A 68 -11.12 -5.82 1.23
N GLU A 69 -10.14 -5.05 0.77
CA GLU A 69 -10.26 -3.59 0.65
C GLU A 69 -11.30 -3.16 -0.39
N PRO A 70 -11.32 -3.69 -1.63
CA PRO A 70 -12.35 -3.29 -2.59
C PRO A 70 -13.75 -3.61 -2.10
N VAL A 71 -13.95 -4.80 -1.50
CA VAL A 71 -15.26 -5.22 -0.98
C VAL A 71 -15.69 -4.35 0.20
N SER A 72 -14.77 -4.05 1.12
CA SER A 72 -15.07 -3.28 2.33
C SER A 72 -15.28 -1.80 2.06
N TYR A 73 -14.55 -1.22 1.12
CA TYR A 73 -14.51 0.24 0.92
C TYR A 73 -15.40 0.72 -0.21
N SER A 74 -15.64 -0.07 -1.26
CA SER A 74 -16.47 0.36 -2.39
C SER A 74 -17.88 0.84 -2.02
N PRO A 75 -18.58 0.27 -1.00
CA PRO A 75 -19.89 0.80 -0.57
C PRO A 75 -19.82 2.24 -0.04
N ILE A 76 -18.70 2.61 0.59
CA ILE A 76 -18.51 3.95 1.17
C ILE A 76 -17.95 4.91 0.12
N LEU A 77 -16.96 4.48 -0.66
CA LEU A 77 -16.24 5.33 -1.62
C LEU A 77 -17.01 5.54 -2.93
N GLY A 78 -17.87 4.60 -3.32
CA GLY A 78 -18.46 4.55 -4.66
C GLY A 78 -17.43 4.22 -5.74
N ILE A 79 -17.91 3.96 -6.97
CA ILE A 79 -17.05 3.55 -8.10
C ILE A 79 -15.95 4.60 -8.39
N PRO A 80 -16.25 5.91 -8.51
CA PRO A 80 -15.23 6.90 -8.86
C PRO A 80 -14.25 7.16 -7.71
N GLY A 81 -14.75 7.22 -6.47
CA GLY A 81 -13.93 7.37 -5.27
C GLY A 81 -12.96 6.20 -5.08
N THR A 82 -13.38 4.97 -5.43
CA THR A 82 -12.49 3.80 -5.44
C THR A 82 -11.32 3.99 -6.40
N TYR A 83 -11.54 4.38 -7.67
CA TYR A 83 -10.42 4.59 -8.60
C TYR A 83 -9.40 5.60 -8.07
N MET A 84 -9.86 6.74 -7.55
CA MET A 84 -8.97 7.77 -7.00
C MET A 84 -8.26 7.32 -5.72
N SER A 85 -8.94 6.60 -4.85
CA SER A 85 -8.36 6.11 -3.58
C SER A 85 -7.28 5.07 -3.83
N PHE A 86 -7.50 4.14 -4.76
CA PHE A 86 -6.50 3.13 -5.13
C PHE A 86 -5.31 3.73 -5.88
N LEU A 87 -5.51 4.77 -6.70
CA LEU A 87 -4.41 5.46 -7.37
C LEU A 87 -3.57 6.30 -6.39
N SER A 88 -4.21 7.01 -5.46
CA SER A 88 -3.52 7.94 -4.54
C SER A 88 -3.03 7.29 -3.24
N GLY A 89 -3.49 6.07 -2.93
CA GLY A 89 -3.12 5.33 -1.74
C GLY A 89 -3.64 5.95 -0.43
N ASN A 90 -3.13 5.40 0.68
CA ASN A 90 -3.49 5.79 2.05
C ASN A 90 -5.01 5.78 2.32
N ILE A 91 -5.67 4.71 1.86
CA ILE A 91 -7.13 4.61 1.85
C ILE A 91 -7.69 4.63 3.27
N SER A 92 -7.31 3.65 4.10
CA SER A 92 -7.87 3.46 5.44
C SER A 92 -7.56 4.59 6.41
N ASN A 93 -6.37 5.20 6.35
CA ASN A 93 -6.00 6.24 7.32
C ASN A 93 -6.46 7.63 6.92
N MET A 94 -6.74 7.88 5.63
CA MET A 94 -7.04 9.24 5.17
C MET A 94 -8.20 9.32 4.18
N ARG A 95 -8.21 8.55 3.10
CA ARG A 95 -9.26 8.70 2.06
C ARG A 95 -10.64 8.28 2.57
N LEU A 96 -10.70 7.15 3.24
CA LEU A 96 -11.92 6.60 3.82
C LEU A 96 -12.53 7.53 4.90
N PRO A 97 -11.79 7.98 5.93
CA PRO A 97 -12.34 8.92 6.90
C PRO A 97 -12.70 10.28 6.29
N CYS A 98 -11.95 10.80 5.31
CA CYS A 98 -12.35 12.02 4.58
C CYS A 98 -13.65 11.84 3.80
N SER A 99 -13.84 10.69 3.14
CA SER A 99 -15.10 10.35 2.46
C SER A 99 -16.28 10.32 3.43
N ILE A 100 -16.12 9.63 4.56
CA ILE A 100 -17.16 9.53 5.60
C ILE A 100 -17.47 10.92 6.17
N ALA A 101 -16.46 11.74 6.43
CA ALA A 101 -16.65 13.09 6.92
C ALA A 101 -17.41 13.98 5.91
N ALA A 102 -17.07 13.88 4.62
CA ALA A 102 -17.76 14.62 3.56
C ALA A 102 -19.23 14.18 3.43
N GLN A 103 -19.51 12.87 3.44
CA GLN A 103 -20.87 12.34 3.39
C GLN A 103 -21.70 12.78 4.60
N LYS A 104 -21.12 12.73 5.80
CA LYS A 104 -21.77 13.23 7.03
C LYS A 104 -22.05 14.73 6.97
N ALA A 105 -21.12 15.54 6.48
CA ALA A 105 -21.29 16.99 6.39
C ALA A 105 -22.37 17.39 5.36
N ALA A 106 -22.58 16.57 4.33
CA ALA A 106 -23.63 16.77 3.34
C ALA A 106 -24.94 16.04 3.68
N GLU A 107 -25.02 15.37 4.84
CA GLU A 107 -26.18 14.60 5.29
C GLU A 107 -26.67 13.54 4.28
N VAL A 108 -25.73 12.89 3.57
CA VAL A 108 -26.02 11.84 2.58
C VAL A 108 -25.60 10.46 3.08
N GLU A 109 -26.37 9.44 2.74
CA GLU A 109 -26.07 8.05 3.10
C GLU A 109 -25.02 7.42 2.17
N SER A 110 -24.08 6.65 2.73
CA SER A 110 -23.13 5.86 1.95
C SER A 110 -23.86 4.81 1.11
N GLY A 111 -23.36 4.55 -0.11
CA GLY A 111 -23.97 3.60 -1.04
C GLY A 111 -25.09 4.19 -1.91
N THR A 112 -25.50 5.45 -1.69
CA THR A 112 -26.43 6.18 -2.56
C THR A 112 -25.70 6.83 -3.75
N GLU A 113 -26.44 7.26 -4.78
CA GLU A 113 -25.87 7.97 -5.94
C GLU A 113 -25.27 9.31 -5.50
N GLU A 114 -25.98 10.05 -4.65
CA GLU A 114 -25.54 11.30 -4.05
C GLU A 114 -24.32 11.08 -3.14
N GLY A 115 -24.36 10.04 -2.30
CA GLY A 115 -23.25 9.66 -1.42
C GLY A 115 -21.97 9.34 -2.18
N SER A 116 -22.07 8.67 -3.33
CA SER A 116 -20.95 8.37 -4.24
C SER A 116 -20.32 9.65 -4.81
N ILE A 117 -21.14 10.63 -5.21
CA ILE A 117 -20.64 11.93 -5.72
C ILE A 117 -19.95 12.73 -4.60
N ILE A 118 -20.59 12.86 -3.44
CA ILE A 118 -20.00 13.58 -2.30
C ILE A 118 -18.70 12.92 -1.82
N SER A 119 -18.67 11.59 -1.75
CA SER A 119 -17.45 10.82 -1.44
C SER A 119 -16.33 11.15 -2.42
N THR A 120 -16.63 11.11 -3.72
CA THR A 120 -15.68 11.42 -4.80
C THR A 120 -15.07 12.81 -4.61
N ILE A 121 -15.89 13.82 -4.32
CA ILE A 121 -15.41 15.19 -4.06
C ILE A 121 -14.53 15.23 -2.81
N GLY A 122 -14.95 14.61 -1.71
CA GLY A 122 -14.19 14.55 -0.46
C GLY A 122 -12.81 13.90 -0.63
N ILE A 123 -12.74 12.82 -1.41
CA ILE A 123 -11.49 12.14 -1.75
C ILE A 123 -10.61 13.04 -2.64
N ALA A 124 -11.18 13.70 -3.66
CA ALA A 124 -10.43 14.59 -4.54
C ALA A 124 -9.77 15.75 -3.75
N VAL A 125 -10.53 16.40 -2.86
CA VAL A 125 -10.00 17.46 -1.98
C VAL A 125 -8.91 16.91 -1.06
N SER A 126 -9.14 15.74 -0.45
CA SER A 126 -8.14 15.04 0.36
C SER A 126 -6.84 14.82 -0.43
N ILE A 127 -6.92 14.47 -1.73
CA ILE A 127 -5.74 14.23 -2.58
C ILE A 127 -4.98 15.52 -2.80
N LEU A 128 -5.67 16.59 -3.20
CA LEU A 128 -5.05 17.88 -3.45
C LEU A 128 -4.34 18.44 -2.21
N VAL A 129 -5.00 18.39 -1.05
CA VAL A 129 -4.42 18.86 0.21
C VAL A 129 -3.21 18.01 0.61
N ASN A 130 -3.32 16.69 0.52
CA ASN A 130 -2.23 15.78 0.87
C ASN A 130 -1.00 15.98 -0.03
N ILE A 131 -1.18 16.07 -1.35
CA ILE A 131 -0.08 16.33 -2.28
C ILE A 131 0.54 17.69 -1.98
N SER A 132 -0.26 18.74 -1.78
CA SER A 132 0.25 20.08 -1.52
C SER A 132 1.13 20.13 -0.26
N ILE A 133 0.65 19.56 0.85
CA ILE A 133 1.40 19.50 2.11
C ILE A 133 2.65 18.65 1.94
N LEU A 134 2.54 17.50 1.28
CA LEU A 134 3.68 16.61 1.04
C LEU A 134 4.76 17.31 0.20
N THR A 135 4.38 18.01 -0.87
CA THR A 135 5.31 18.76 -1.71
C THR A 135 6.03 19.84 -0.91
N ILE A 136 5.32 20.61 -0.09
CA ILE A 136 5.94 21.60 0.80
C ILE A 136 6.91 20.90 1.77
N GLY A 137 6.50 19.79 2.38
CA GLY A 137 7.33 19.00 3.30
C GLY A 137 8.60 18.48 2.65
N VAL A 138 8.53 18.01 1.40
CA VAL A 138 9.69 17.54 0.64
C VAL A 138 10.65 18.69 0.30
N ILE A 139 10.12 19.82 -0.17
CA ILE A 139 10.94 21.00 -0.52
C ILE A 139 11.65 21.55 0.72
N LEU A 140 10.90 21.75 1.82
CA LEU A 140 11.47 22.22 3.08
C LEU A 140 12.42 21.19 3.69
N GLY A 141 12.08 19.90 3.61
CA GLY A 141 12.93 18.81 4.07
C GLY A 141 14.31 18.81 3.40
N GLY A 142 14.37 19.08 2.10
CA GLY A 142 15.65 19.25 1.38
C GLY A 142 16.50 20.39 1.94
N SER A 143 15.89 21.52 2.29
CA SER A 143 16.61 22.65 2.89
C SER A 143 17.13 22.33 4.30
N VAL A 144 16.39 21.53 5.08
CA VAL A 144 16.79 21.09 6.42
C VAL A 144 17.94 20.09 6.33
N LEU A 145 17.89 19.14 5.40
CA LEU A 145 18.94 18.14 5.17
C LEU A 145 20.31 18.78 4.92
N SER A 146 20.36 19.92 4.21
CA SER A 146 21.62 20.65 3.96
C SER A 146 22.28 21.25 5.21
N LYS A 147 21.54 21.36 6.31
CA LYS A 147 22.01 21.91 7.60
C LYS A 147 22.23 20.84 8.67
N ILE A 148 21.92 19.58 8.36
CA ILE A 148 22.07 18.46 9.28
C ILE A 148 23.57 18.05 9.32
N PRO A 149 24.16 17.81 10.51
CA PRO A 149 25.54 17.32 10.63
C PRO A 149 25.76 16.02 9.87
N ALA A 150 26.96 15.84 9.31
CA ALA A 150 27.32 14.67 8.51
C ALA A 150 27.04 13.33 9.23
N GLU A 151 27.22 13.30 10.55
CA GLU A 151 26.99 12.13 11.40
C GLU A 151 25.52 11.67 11.44
N VAL A 152 24.56 12.58 11.24
CA VAL A 152 23.13 12.25 11.16
C VAL A 152 22.74 11.87 9.73
N VAL A 153 23.37 12.47 8.72
CA VAL A 153 23.19 12.10 7.31
C VAL A 153 23.64 10.65 7.08
N GLU A 154 24.74 10.23 7.69
CA GLU A 154 25.23 8.84 7.60
C GLU A 154 24.20 7.83 8.17
N LYS A 155 23.47 8.21 9.23
CA LYS A 155 22.39 7.39 9.81
C LYS A 155 21.16 7.28 8.90
N LEU A 156 21.01 8.12 7.88
CA LEU A 156 19.94 7.97 6.88
C LEU A 156 20.07 6.67 6.09
N ASN A 157 21.26 6.05 6.06
CA ASN A 157 21.42 4.69 5.52
C ASN A 157 20.59 3.64 6.27
N LEU A 158 20.16 3.92 7.52
CA LEU A 158 19.25 3.08 8.29
C LEU A 158 17.78 3.25 7.90
N ILE A 159 17.44 4.16 6.98
CA ILE A 159 16.06 4.33 6.50
C ILE A 159 15.52 3.04 5.89
N LEU A 160 16.32 2.34 5.09
CA LEU A 160 15.86 1.11 4.44
C LEU A 160 15.56 0.00 5.47
N PRO A 161 16.45 -0.32 6.43
CA PRO A 161 16.12 -1.19 7.57
C PRO A 161 14.93 -0.70 8.40
N ALA A 162 14.82 0.59 8.69
CA ALA A 162 13.73 1.16 9.48
C ALA A 162 12.38 1.04 8.77
N LEU A 163 12.36 1.22 7.45
CA LEU A 163 11.18 1.05 6.60
C LEU A 163 10.67 -0.39 6.70
N PHE A 164 11.52 -1.38 6.46
CA PHE A 164 11.12 -2.79 6.57
C PHE A 164 10.78 -3.20 8.00
N GLY A 165 11.48 -2.66 9.00
CA GLY A 165 11.17 -2.87 10.42
C GLY A 165 9.80 -2.30 10.80
N SER A 166 9.44 -1.12 10.28
CA SER A 166 8.11 -0.51 10.48
C SER A 166 7.02 -1.35 9.84
N VAL A 167 7.24 -1.84 8.61
CA VAL A 167 6.30 -2.72 7.92
C VAL A 167 6.10 -4.01 8.71
N PHE A 168 7.17 -4.64 9.18
CA PHE A 168 7.07 -5.81 10.06
C PHE A 168 6.33 -5.48 11.36
N GLY A 169 6.65 -4.36 12.02
CA GLY A 169 5.99 -3.94 13.24
C GLY A 169 4.49 -3.74 13.07
N GLN A 170 4.07 -3.18 11.93
CA GLN A 170 2.65 -3.03 11.59
C GLN A 170 1.93 -4.38 11.53
N VAL A 171 2.53 -5.39 10.89
CA VAL A 171 1.96 -6.75 10.79
C VAL A 171 2.04 -7.49 12.13
N PHE A 172 3.12 -7.30 12.90
CA PHE A 172 3.29 -7.92 14.22
C PHE A 172 2.19 -7.51 15.19
N LEU A 173 1.74 -6.25 15.13
CA LEU A 173 0.65 -5.77 15.98
C LEU A 173 -0.71 -6.36 15.61
N GLN A 174 -0.91 -6.75 14.34
CA GLN A 174 -2.13 -7.41 13.88
C GLN A 174 -2.21 -8.86 14.38
N ASP A 175 -1.10 -9.60 14.33
CA ASP A 175 -1.01 -10.96 14.85
C ASP A 175 0.32 -11.22 15.54
N LYS A 176 0.33 -11.03 16.87
CA LYS A 176 1.52 -11.20 17.69
C LYS A 176 2.04 -12.64 17.70
N LYS A 177 1.16 -13.64 17.57
CA LYS A 177 1.56 -15.06 17.57
C LYS A 177 2.30 -15.39 16.28
N LEU A 178 1.73 -15.00 15.14
CA LEU A 178 2.38 -15.17 13.84
C LEU A 178 3.66 -14.33 13.74
N GLY A 179 3.65 -13.11 14.28
CA GLY A 179 4.82 -12.24 14.34
C GLY A 179 5.99 -12.85 15.14
N LEU A 180 5.70 -13.49 16.28
CA LEU A 180 6.72 -14.23 17.04
C LEU A 180 7.27 -15.42 16.24
N VAL A 181 6.42 -16.18 15.56
CA VAL A 181 6.83 -17.28 14.67
C VAL A 181 7.75 -16.76 13.56
N ALA A 182 7.40 -15.64 12.94
CA ALA A 182 8.23 -15.00 11.92
C ALA A 182 9.62 -14.62 12.46
N ILE A 183 9.70 -14.02 13.65
CA ILE A 183 10.98 -13.70 14.30
C ILE A 183 11.83 -14.96 14.50
N VAL A 184 11.23 -16.03 15.05
CA VAL A 184 11.96 -17.28 15.33
C VAL A 184 12.51 -17.89 14.05
N ILE A 185 11.69 -17.99 12.99
CA ILE A 185 12.13 -18.54 11.70
C ILE A 185 13.23 -17.68 11.08
N SER A 186 13.07 -16.35 11.11
CA SER A 186 14.06 -15.42 10.56
C SER A 186 15.39 -15.49 11.31
N VAL A 187 15.38 -15.54 12.64
CA VAL A 187 16.60 -15.67 13.43
C VAL A 187 17.30 -17.00 13.15
N LEU A 188 16.56 -18.11 13.14
CA LEU A 188 17.13 -19.44 12.87
C LEU A 188 17.74 -19.53 11.48
N THR A 189 17.03 -19.06 10.44
CA THR A 189 17.52 -19.09 9.06
C THR A 189 18.72 -18.18 8.84
N ILE A 190 18.79 -17.02 9.51
CA ILE A 190 19.97 -16.14 9.48
C ILE A 190 21.17 -16.82 10.13
N ILE A 191 20.99 -17.48 11.29
CA ILE A 191 22.08 -18.22 11.96
C ILE A 191 22.61 -19.34 11.07
N LEU A 192 21.71 -20.15 10.50
CA LEU A 192 22.07 -21.24 9.59
C LEU A 192 22.78 -20.74 8.33
N SER A 193 22.38 -19.57 7.83
CA SER A 193 23.05 -18.95 6.68
C SER A 193 24.46 -18.45 7.03
N LYS A 194 24.64 -17.83 8.20
CA LYS A 194 25.97 -17.41 8.69
C LYS A 194 26.92 -18.59 8.93
N GLN A 195 26.39 -19.77 9.25
CA GLN A 195 27.15 -21.01 9.38
C GLN A 195 27.46 -21.68 8.03
N GLY A 196 27.02 -21.10 6.90
CA GLY A 196 27.26 -21.63 5.56
C GLY A 196 26.36 -22.80 5.15
N ILE A 197 25.37 -23.15 5.98
CA ILE A 197 24.47 -24.29 5.74
C ILE A 197 23.43 -23.93 4.66
N ILE A 198 22.99 -22.67 4.65
CA ILE A 198 21.92 -22.20 3.75
C ILE A 198 22.38 -20.94 3.00
N PRO A 199 22.28 -20.90 1.66
CA PRO A 199 22.51 -19.69 0.87
C PRO A 199 21.66 -18.52 1.35
N GLN A 200 22.24 -17.32 1.42
CA GLN A 200 21.53 -16.12 1.89
C GLN A 200 20.30 -15.76 1.02
N SER A 201 20.31 -16.15 -0.25
CA SER A 201 19.16 -16.03 -1.16
C SER A 201 17.95 -16.88 -0.74
N LEU A 202 18.19 -18.01 -0.07
CA LEU A 202 17.14 -18.92 0.40
C LEU A 202 16.57 -18.51 1.75
N VAL A 203 17.29 -17.70 2.54
CA VAL A 203 16.81 -17.21 3.85
C VAL A 203 15.46 -16.53 3.72
N VAL A 204 15.31 -15.61 2.76
CA VAL A 204 14.05 -14.88 2.57
C VAL A 204 12.93 -15.79 2.08
N LEU A 205 13.22 -16.70 1.15
CA LEU A 205 12.26 -17.69 0.65
C LEU A 205 11.74 -18.57 1.79
N ILE A 206 12.64 -19.10 2.63
CA ILE A 206 12.27 -19.93 3.77
C ILE A 206 11.47 -19.13 4.80
N CYS A 207 11.81 -17.86 5.03
CA CYS A 207 11.02 -17.00 5.92
C CYS A 207 9.60 -16.79 5.39
N VAL A 208 9.44 -16.46 4.11
CA VAL A 208 8.12 -16.19 3.50
C VAL A 208 7.28 -17.48 3.46
N PHE A 209 7.78 -18.55 2.86
CA PHE A 209 7.01 -19.79 2.75
C PHE A 209 6.85 -20.51 4.09
N GLY A 210 7.87 -20.49 4.95
CA GLY A 210 7.80 -21.09 6.28
C GLY A 210 6.76 -20.41 7.16
N THR A 211 6.71 -19.08 7.17
CA THR A 211 5.67 -18.34 7.91
C THR A 211 4.29 -18.59 7.36
N ILE A 212 4.10 -18.65 6.04
CA ILE A 212 2.81 -18.99 5.41
C ILE A 212 2.34 -20.41 5.77
N LEU A 213 3.23 -21.41 5.72
CA LEU A 213 2.89 -22.80 6.04
C LEU A 213 2.50 -22.96 7.52
N ILE A 214 3.24 -22.31 8.42
CA ILE A 214 2.94 -22.34 9.85
C ILE A 214 1.67 -21.52 10.15
N ALA A 215 1.46 -20.38 9.49
CA ALA A 215 0.20 -19.64 9.56
C ALA A 215 -0.99 -20.55 9.21
N ARG A 216 -0.88 -21.27 8.08
CA ARG A 216 -1.92 -22.18 7.62
C ARG A 216 -2.17 -23.32 8.60
N ALA A 217 -1.12 -23.87 9.22
CA ALA A 217 -1.26 -24.92 10.23
C ALA A 217 -1.90 -24.39 11.52
N MET A 218 -1.51 -23.21 11.98
CA MET A 218 -2.04 -22.59 13.20
C MET A 218 -3.50 -22.12 13.08
N TYR A 219 -3.91 -21.75 11.88
CA TYR A 219 -5.24 -21.20 11.61
C TYR A 219 -6.17 -22.13 10.84
N LYS A 220 -5.74 -23.38 10.59
CA LYS A 220 -6.52 -24.39 9.86
C LYS A 220 -7.91 -24.59 10.46
N ASP A 221 -8.02 -24.60 11.78
CA ASP A 221 -9.26 -24.86 12.50
C ASP A 221 -10.23 -23.67 12.44
N LYS A 222 -9.73 -22.45 12.22
CA LYS A 222 -10.55 -21.24 12.01
C LYS A 222 -11.04 -21.06 10.57
N LEU A 223 -10.52 -21.84 9.62
CA LEU A 223 -10.96 -21.81 8.22
C LEU A 223 -12.09 -22.81 7.92
N SER A 224 -12.38 -23.71 8.86
CA SER A 224 -13.38 -24.78 8.75
C SER A 224 -14.73 -24.45 9.39
N ASP A 225 -14.85 -23.27 10.02
CA ASP A 225 -16.09 -22.67 10.53
C ASP A 225 -16.48 -21.46 9.66
#